data_AF-A0A9D8HYF9-F1
#
_entry.id   AF-A0A9D8HYF9-F1
#
_cell.length_a   1.000
_cell.length_b   1.000
_cell.length_c   1.000
_cell.angle_alpha   90.00
_cell.angle_beta   90.00
_cell.angle_gamma   90.00
#
_symmetry.space_group_name_H-M   'P 1'
#
loop_
_entity.id
_entity.type
_entity.pdbx_description
1 polymer ?
#
loop_
_entity_poly.entity_id
_entity_poly.type
_entity_poly.pdbx_seq_one_letter_code
_entity_poly.pdbx_strand_id
1 'polypeptide(L)'
;MAPAMSQHMDHELDATIRRFIRDETGLTPVVAAAKWRGGQLVLRPGKPGVQEKALPIDTFLNRVVMPRNRLRTLEQQVHASEMPDDQKIMLQGYITGCYGSLTSCNVLFANDDDKFVGSGGDCSGYGLRTTGWLLPSYLSARLFD
;
A
#
# COMPACT_ATOMS: atom_id res chain seq x y z
N MET A 1 0.30 6.78 45.64
CA MET A 1 0.95 6.00 44.58
C MET A 1 -0.05 5.81 43.46
N ALA A 2 -0.05 6.71 42.47
CA ALA A 2 -0.77 6.55 41.22
C ALA A 2 -0.04 7.38 40.17
N PRO A 3 0.67 6.70 39.24
CA PRO A 3 0.50 7.06 37.85
C PRO A 3 0.67 5.83 36.96
N ALA A 4 -0.44 5.19 36.58
CA ALA A 4 -0.44 4.19 35.51
C ALA A 4 -1.57 4.44 34.50
N MET A 5 -2.68 5.06 34.93
CA MET A 5 -3.84 5.30 34.07
C MET A 5 -3.71 6.47 33.08
N SER A 6 -2.96 7.54 33.39
CA SER A 6 -2.82 8.67 32.45
C SER A 6 -1.97 8.32 31.21
N GLN A 7 -0.89 7.54 31.38
CA GLN A 7 -0.01 7.20 30.26
C GLN A 7 -0.67 6.26 29.23
N HIS A 8 -1.62 5.44 29.66
CA HIS A 8 -2.36 4.55 28.78
C HIS A 8 -3.31 5.32 27.84
N MET A 9 -3.97 6.36 28.36
CA MET A 9 -4.92 7.17 27.60
C MET A 9 -4.23 8.04 26.56
N ASP A 10 -3.06 8.60 26.89
CA ASP A 10 -2.23 9.36 25.95
C ASP A 10 -1.74 8.47 24.79
N HIS A 11 -1.39 7.21 25.08
CA HIS A 11 -0.92 6.27 24.07
C HIS A 11 -2.05 5.74 23.16
N GLU A 12 -3.26 5.55 23.70
CA GLU A 12 -4.45 5.20 22.91
C GLU A 12 -4.94 6.36 22.04
N LEU A 13 -4.88 7.59 22.56
CA LEU A 13 -5.22 8.79 21.82
C LEU A 13 -4.23 9.07 20.69
N ASP A 14 -2.93 8.96 20.94
CA ASP A 14 -1.89 9.12 19.92
C ASP A 14 -2.00 8.03 18.84
N ALA A 15 -2.27 6.78 19.23
CA ALA A 15 -2.54 5.69 18.28
C ALA A 15 -3.78 5.96 17.41
N THR A 16 -4.85 6.50 18.00
CA THR A 16 -6.10 6.82 17.29
C THR A 16 -5.93 8.00 16.35
N ILE A 17 -5.27 9.08 16.77
CA ILE A 17 -4.97 10.25 15.94
C ILE A 17 -4.06 9.85 14.77
N ARG A 18 -3.02 9.07 15.03
CA ARG A 18 -2.15 8.52 13.96
C ARG A 18 -2.91 7.63 13.00
N ARG A 19 -3.90 6.87 13.46
CA ARG A 19 -4.77 6.06 12.60
C ARG A 19 -5.70 6.92 11.75
N PHE A 20 -6.31 7.95 12.33
CA PHE A 20 -7.16 8.89 11.58
C PHE A 20 -6.37 9.68 10.53
N ILE A 21 -5.21 10.23 10.89
CA ILE A 21 -4.34 10.93 9.93
C ILE A 21 -3.89 9.97 8.83
N ARG A 22 -3.63 8.70 9.16
CA ARG A 22 -3.27 7.66 8.18
C ARG A 22 -4.39 7.36 7.19
N ASP A 23 -5.64 7.27 7.66
CA ASP A 23 -6.80 6.99 6.83
C ASP A 23 -7.20 8.20 5.95
N GLU A 24 -7.12 9.42 6.51
CA GLU A 24 -7.61 10.65 5.85
C GLU A 24 -6.58 11.29 4.89
N THR A 25 -5.28 11.25 5.22
CA THR A 25 -4.26 11.95 4.39
C THR A 25 -3.64 11.08 3.30
N GLY A 26 -3.81 9.76 3.37
CA GLY A 26 -3.11 8.81 2.51
C GLY A 26 -1.58 8.86 2.65
N LEU A 27 -1.05 9.61 3.63
CA LEU A 27 0.38 9.67 3.95
C LEU A 27 0.66 8.56 4.96
N THR A 28 0.69 7.32 4.52
CA THR A 28 1.17 6.21 5.33
C THR A 28 2.68 6.34 5.48
N PRO A 29 3.24 6.66 6.67
CA PRO A 29 4.67 6.46 6.91
C PRO A 29 4.92 4.96 6.88
N VAL A 30 5.31 4.45 5.73
CA VAL A 30 5.61 3.04 5.54
C VAL A 30 6.96 2.75 6.16
N VAL A 31 6.97 1.79 7.08
CA VAL A 31 8.18 1.37 7.78
C VAL A 31 8.88 0.29 6.96
N ALA A 32 10.17 0.50 6.68
CA ALA A 32 11.01 -0.53 6.10
C ALA A 32 11.08 -1.76 7.02
N ALA A 33 11.07 -2.97 6.43
CA ALA A 33 11.31 -4.20 7.16
C ALA A 33 12.60 -4.09 7.99
N ALA A 34 12.63 -4.69 9.18
CA ALA A 34 13.74 -4.53 10.14
C ALA A 34 15.13 -4.80 9.51
N LYS A 35 15.21 -5.77 8.59
CA LYS A 35 16.42 -6.13 7.84
C LYS A 35 16.96 -5.05 6.88
N TRP A 36 16.15 -4.04 6.53
CA TRP A 36 16.51 -2.99 5.57
C TRP A 36 16.59 -1.59 6.19
N ARG A 37 16.32 -1.45 7.50
CA ARG A 37 16.35 -0.16 8.20
C ARG A 37 17.77 0.42 8.21
N GLY A 38 17.89 1.70 7.86
CA GLY A 38 19.20 2.37 7.74
C GLY A 38 20.07 1.83 6.60
N GLY A 39 19.52 0.97 5.75
CA GLY A 39 20.21 0.41 4.59
C GLY A 39 20.18 1.32 3.37
N GLN A 40 20.89 0.90 2.33
CA GLN A 40 20.90 1.55 1.03
C GLN A 40 20.74 0.52 -0.10
N LEU A 41 19.95 0.87 -1.11
CA LEU A 41 19.89 0.18 -2.38
C LEU A 41 21.11 0.58 -3.21
N VAL A 42 21.92 -0.40 -3.61
CA VAL A 42 23.08 -0.17 -4.48
C VAL A 42 22.78 -0.67 -5.88
N LEU A 43 22.75 0.25 -6.85
CA LEU A 43 22.62 -0.07 -8.26
C LEU A 43 24.01 -0.35 -8.82
N ARG A 44 24.26 -1.63 -9.12
CA ARG A 44 25.49 -2.07 -9.78
C ARG A 44 25.34 -1.98 -11.28
N PRO A 45 26.18 -1.20 -11.97
CA PRO A 45 26.14 -1.14 -13.43
C PRO A 45 26.65 -2.45 -14.03
N GLY A 46 25.97 -2.95 -15.06
CA GLY A 46 26.39 -4.16 -15.78
C GLY A 46 27.61 -3.95 -16.70
N LYS A 47 28.08 -2.71 -16.84
CA LYS A 47 29.28 -2.38 -17.62
C LYS A 47 30.43 -2.02 -16.68
N PRO A 48 31.65 -2.56 -16.92
CA PRO A 48 32.82 -2.21 -16.13
C PRO A 48 33.17 -0.73 -16.29
N GLY A 49 33.57 -0.07 -15.20
CA GLY A 49 34.03 1.32 -15.19
C GLY A 49 32.98 2.38 -14.85
N VAL A 50 31.71 2.01 -14.64
CA VAL A 50 30.67 2.95 -14.19
C VAL A 50 30.56 2.88 -12.67
N GLN A 51 30.42 4.05 -12.01
CA GLN A 51 30.29 4.13 -10.56
C GLN A 51 28.93 3.59 -10.09
N GLU A 52 28.95 2.82 -8.99
CA GLU A 52 27.73 2.35 -8.34
C GLU A 52 26.92 3.53 -7.81
N LYS A 53 25.60 3.47 -7.98
CA LYS A 53 24.68 4.47 -7.42
C LYS A 53 24.01 3.91 -6.18
N ALA A 54 24.34 4.47 -5.03
CA ALA A 54 23.66 4.17 -3.78
C ALA A 54 22.46 5.10 -3.57
N LEU A 55 21.35 4.54 -3.07
CA LEU A 55 20.14 5.27 -2.70
C LEU A 55 19.68 4.79 -1.33
N PRO A 56 19.38 5.65 -0.35
CA PRO A 56 18.83 5.23 0.93
C PRO A 56 17.52 4.43 0.74
N ILE A 57 17.36 3.34 1.50
CA ILE A 57 16.16 2.48 1.40
C ILE A 57 14.89 3.27 1.69
N ASP A 58 14.91 4.18 2.66
CA ASP A 58 13.75 5.01 3.00
C ASP A 58 13.32 5.89 1.81
N THR A 59 14.28 6.46 1.10
CA THR A 59 14.01 7.23 -0.13
C THR A 59 13.42 6.35 -1.23
N PHE A 60 13.92 5.12 -1.38
CA PHE A 60 13.38 4.18 -2.35
C PHE A 60 11.95 3.74 -1.99
N LEU A 61 11.68 3.41 -0.72
CA LEU A 61 10.36 3.06 -0.22
C LEU A 61 9.35 4.17 -0.48
N ASN A 62 9.70 5.42 -0.18
CA ASN A 62 8.85 6.56 -0.49
C ASN A 62 8.53 6.65 -2.00
N ARG A 63 9.48 6.33 -2.87
CA ARG A 63 9.26 6.29 -4.33
C ARG A 63 8.30 5.16 -4.76
N VAL A 64 8.20 4.08 -4.00
CA VAL A 64 7.29 2.94 -4.25
C VAL A 64 5.90 3.17 -3.66
N VAL A 65 5.83 3.78 -2.47
CA VAL A 65 4.58 4.06 -1.76
C VAL A 65 3.79 5.19 -2.43
N MET A 66 4.45 6.16 -3.04
CA MET A 66 3.76 7.26 -3.73
C MET A 66 2.85 6.77 -4.89
N PRO A 67 3.32 5.90 -5.81
CA PRO A 67 2.45 5.25 -6.80
C PRO A 67 1.29 4.44 -6.19
N ARG A 68 1.52 3.71 -5.08
CA ARG A 68 0.46 2.96 -4.37
C ARG A 68 -0.71 3.88 -4.01
N ASN A 69 -0.41 5.01 -3.38
CA ASN A 69 -1.42 5.93 -2.88
C ASN A 69 -2.20 6.58 -4.04
N ARG A 70 -1.51 6.87 -5.15
CA ARG A 70 -2.14 7.37 -6.37
C ARG A 70 -3.05 6.34 -7.03
N LEU A 71 -2.63 5.08 -7.12
CA LEU A 71 -3.45 3.99 -7.66
C LEU A 71 -4.70 3.76 -6.81
N ARG A 72 -4.57 3.81 -5.48
CA ARG A 72 -5.71 3.68 -4.56
C ARG A 72 -6.72 4.81 -4.73
N THR A 73 -6.23 6.05 -4.89
CA THR A 73 -7.10 7.21 -5.15
C THR A 73 -7.77 7.09 -6.53
N LEU A 74 -7.03 6.65 -7.54
CA LEU A 74 -7.55 6.44 -8.89
C LEU A 74 -8.65 5.37 -8.90
N GLU A 75 -8.46 4.27 -8.19
CA GLU A 75 -9.45 3.20 -8.04
C GLU A 75 -10.75 3.72 -7.42
N GLN A 76 -10.65 4.52 -6.36
CA GLN A 76 -11.81 5.17 -5.73
C GLN A 76 -12.53 6.11 -6.71
N GLN A 77 -11.78 6.90 -7.49
CA GLN A 77 -12.35 7.79 -8.50
C GLN A 77 -13.05 7.02 -9.63
N VAL A 78 -12.46 5.92 -10.09
CA VAL A 78 -13.05 5.04 -11.12
C VAL A 78 -14.31 4.34 -10.59
N HIS A 79 -14.33 3.98 -9.31
CA HIS A 79 -15.51 3.39 -8.69
C HIS A 79 -16.67 4.39 -8.58
N ALA A 80 -16.37 5.63 -8.20
CA ALA A 80 -17.35 6.70 -8.03
C ALA A 80 -17.80 7.37 -9.34
N SER A 81 -17.14 7.09 -10.47
CA SER A 81 -17.49 7.72 -11.75
C SER A 81 -18.76 7.11 -12.36
N GLU A 82 -19.51 7.90 -13.14
CA GLU A 82 -20.70 7.45 -13.87
C GLU A 82 -20.34 6.91 -15.28
N MET A 83 -19.18 6.24 -15.40
CA MET A 83 -18.72 5.68 -16.67
C MET A 83 -19.44 4.36 -17.01
N PRO A 84 -19.52 3.99 -18.30
CA PRO A 84 -19.96 2.67 -18.75
C PRO A 84 -19.18 1.53 -18.08
N ASP A 85 -19.87 0.44 -17.76
CA ASP A 85 -19.32 -0.68 -16.99
C ASP A 85 -18.15 -1.38 -17.70
N ASP A 86 -18.17 -1.47 -19.03
CA ASP A 86 -17.09 -2.03 -19.85
C ASP A 86 -15.78 -1.25 -19.69
N GLN A 87 -15.87 0.08 -19.67
CA GLN A 87 -14.71 0.95 -19.46
C GLN A 87 -14.19 0.86 -18.02
N LYS A 88 -15.09 0.77 -17.03
CA LYS A 88 -14.71 0.55 -15.64
C LYS A 88 -13.95 -0.75 -15.46
N ILE A 89 -14.45 -1.85 -16.05
CA ILE A 89 -13.79 -3.16 -15.99
C ILE A 89 -12.39 -3.09 -16.60
N MET A 90 -12.23 -2.44 -17.75
CA MET A 90 -10.93 -2.26 -18.40
C MET A 90 -9.95 -1.49 -17.50
N LEU A 91 -10.37 -0.36 -16.93
CA LEU A 91 -9.53 0.44 -16.02
C LEU A 91 -9.17 -0.31 -14.74
N GLN A 92 -10.12 -1.02 -14.15
CA GLN A 92 -9.89 -1.89 -12.99
C GLN A 92 -8.85 -2.98 -13.30
N GLY A 93 -8.90 -3.57 -14.51
CA GLY A 93 -7.88 -4.50 -14.98
C GLY A 93 -6.48 -3.89 -15.06
N TYR A 94 -6.36 -2.67 -15.60
CA TYR A 94 -5.08 -1.95 -15.66
C TYR A 94 -4.54 -1.61 -14.27
N ILE A 95 -5.38 -1.09 -13.37
CA ILE A 95 -5.02 -0.79 -11.98
C ILE A 95 -4.49 -2.06 -11.29
N THR A 96 -5.19 -3.17 -11.48
CA THR A 96 -4.79 -4.47 -10.92
C THR A 96 -3.45 -4.96 -11.49
N GLY A 97 -3.23 -4.79 -12.80
CA GLY A 97 -1.93 -5.09 -13.43
C GLY A 97 -0.78 -4.24 -12.87
N CYS A 98 -1.04 -2.95 -12.59
CA CYS A 98 -0.07 -2.08 -11.93
C CYS A 98 0.25 -2.54 -10.50
N TYR A 99 -0.74 -2.98 -9.72
CA TYR A 99 -0.46 -3.56 -8.40
C TYR A 99 0.36 -4.85 -8.49
N GLY A 100 0.10 -5.68 -9.50
CA GLY A 100 0.89 -6.88 -9.80
C GLY A 100 2.38 -6.59 -10.00
N SER A 101 2.74 -5.55 -10.76
CA SER A 101 4.15 -5.19 -10.98
C SER A 101 4.84 -4.64 -9.72
N LEU A 102 4.07 -4.07 -8.79
CA LEU A 102 4.60 -3.55 -7.53
C LEU A 102 4.85 -4.67 -6.48
N THR A 103 4.27 -5.86 -6.64
CA THR A 103 4.48 -7.01 -5.72
C THR A 103 5.94 -7.41 -5.57
N SER A 104 6.79 -7.15 -6.56
CA SER A 104 8.24 -7.39 -6.46
C SER A 104 8.91 -6.59 -5.35
N CYS A 105 8.32 -5.47 -4.91
CA CYS A 105 8.81 -4.64 -3.81
C CYS A 105 8.33 -5.11 -2.43
N ASN A 106 7.49 -6.15 -2.33
CA ASN A 106 6.90 -6.62 -1.07
C ASN A 106 7.92 -6.99 0.01
N VAL A 107 9.13 -7.41 -0.40
CA VAL A 107 10.23 -7.78 0.50
C VAL A 107 10.75 -6.61 1.35
N LEU A 108 10.41 -5.38 0.98
CA LEU A 108 10.87 -4.16 1.64
C LEU A 108 9.94 -3.71 2.77
N PHE A 109 8.70 -4.19 2.80
CA PHE A 109 7.69 -3.77 3.78
C PHE A 109 7.82 -4.55 5.10
N ALA A 110 7.69 -3.84 6.22
CA ALA A 110 7.66 -4.45 7.54
C ALA A 110 6.32 -5.14 7.84
N ASN A 111 5.21 -4.52 7.44
CA ASN A 111 3.85 -4.98 7.74
C ASN A 111 3.24 -5.65 6.51
N ASP A 112 2.42 -6.67 6.73
CA ASP A 112 1.67 -7.32 5.66
C ASP A 112 0.61 -6.39 5.04
N ASP A 113 -0.01 -5.49 5.81
CA ASP A 113 -1.01 -4.52 5.34
C ASP A 113 -0.45 -3.49 4.35
N ASP A 114 0.88 -3.35 4.29
CA ASP A 114 1.56 -2.46 3.36
C ASP A 114 2.01 -3.15 2.08
N LYS A 115 1.91 -4.48 2.01
CA LYS A 115 2.29 -5.26 0.82
C LYS A 115 1.27 -5.09 -0.29
N PHE A 116 1.77 -5.16 -1.52
CA PHE A 116 0.96 -5.21 -2.72
C PHE A 116 0.43 -6.62 -2.95
N VAL A 117 -0.81 -6.71 -3.44
CA VAL A 117 -1.42 -7.95 -3.89
C VAL A 117 -1.80 -7.76 -5.35
N GLY A 118 -1.34 -8.66 -6.21
CA GLY A 118 -1.71 -8.69 -7.63
C GLY A 118 -2.35 -10.03 -7.99
N SER A 119 -2.93 -10.12 -9.18
CA SER A 119 -3.69 -11.29 -9.65
C SER A 119 -2.87 -12.56 -9.91
N GLY A 120 -1.58 -12.59 -9.56
CA GLY A 120 -0.65 -13.65 -9.95
C GLY A 120 -0.64 -14.89 -9.05
N GLY A 121 -1.33 -14.88 -7.92
CA GLY A 121 -1.49 -16.04 -7.03
C GLY A 121 -2.84 -16.69 -7.25
N ASP A 122 -2.85 -17.90 -7.82
CA ASP A 122 -4.00 -18.76 -8.11
C ASP A 122 -4.96 -18.32 -9.23
N CYS A 123 -4.45 -18.38 -10.46
CA CYS A 123 -5.29 -18.60 -11.64
C CYS A 123 -5.40 -20.11 -11.94
N SER A 124 -6.18 -20.82 -11.11
CA SER A 124 -6.75 -22.12 -11.45
C SER A 124 -8.15 -22.21 -10.87
N GLY A 125 -9.16 -22.09 -11.73
CA GLY A 125 -10.57 -22.31 -11.39
C GLY A 125 -11.40 -21.03 -11.32
N TYR A 126 -12.12 -20.76 -12.41
CA TYR A 126 -13.41 -20.06 -12.50
C TYR A 126 -13.76 -19.02 -11.43
N GLY A 127 -13.87 -17.76 -11.86
CA GLY A 127 -14.64 -16.73 -11.17
C GLY A 127 -13.80 -15.50 -10.88
N LEU A 128 -14.20 -14.37 -11.47
CA LEU A 128 -13.87 -13.04 -11.01
C LEU A 128 -14.21 -12.95 -9.52
N ARG A 129 -13.24 -13.21 -8.63
CA ARG A 129 -13.28 -12.75 -7.24
C ARG A 129 -13.00 -11.26 -7.27
N THR A 130 -14.00 -10.50 -7.67
CA THR A 130 -14.14 -9.11 -7.26
C THR A 130 -14.27 -9.10 -5.73
N THR A 131 -13.62 -8.14 -5.10
CA THR A 131 -13.73 -7.78 -3.66
C THR A 131 -13.00 -8.66 -2.63
N GLY A 132 -11.72 -8.35 -2.49
CA GLY A 132 -10.87 -8.59 -1.32
C GLY A 132 -9.51 -8.09 -1.75
N TRP A 133 -9.04 -6.90 -1.39
CA TRP A 133 -8.80 -6.42 -0.03
C TRP A 133 -8.52 -4.90 -0.03
N LEU A 134 -8.71 -4.27 1.14
CA LEU A 134 -8.52 -2.84 1.49
C LEU A 134 -9.71 -1.89 1.26
N LEU A 135 -10.91 -2.32 1.68
CA LEU A 135 -11.81 -1.39 2.37
C LEU A 135 -11.72 -1.67 3.88
N PRO A 136 -11.52 -0.64 4.72
CA PRO A 136 -11.73 -0.77 6.15
C PRO A 136 -13.14 -1.33 6.41
N SER A 137 -13.24 -2.24 7.37
CA SER A 137 -14.42 -3.06 7.68
C SER A 137 -15.72 -2.29 7.96
N TYR A 138 -15.66 -0.96 8.08
CA TYR A 138 -16.81 -0.08 8.30
C TYR A 138 -17.59 0.28 7.01
N LEU A 139 -17.03 0.03 5.81
CA LEU A 139 -17.69 0.38 4.53
C LEU A 139 -18.45 -0.78 3.87
N SER A 140 -18.40 -2.00 4.45
CA SER A 140 -19.16 -3.15 3.95
C SER A 140 -20.65 -3.12 4.35
N ALA A 141 -21.05 -2.23 5.26
CA ALA A 141 -22.37 -2.25 5.89
C ALA A 141 -23.40 -1.28 5.26
N ARG A 142 -23.09 -0.62 4.14
CA ARG A 142 -24.00 0.36 3.49
C ARG A 142 -24.22 0.16 1.99
N LEU A 143 -23.86 -1.02 1.47
CA LEU A 143 -24.04 -1.35 0.05
C LEU A 143 -24.96 -2.56 -0.18
N PHE A 144 -25.64 -3.03 0.87
CA PHE A 144 -26.68 -4.06 0.81
C PHE A 144 -27.90 -3.73 1.69
N ASP A 145 -28.20 -2.43 1.85
CA ASP A 145 -29.54 -1.92 2.16
C ASP A 145 -29.77 -0.68 1.28
#